data_AF-A0A8X7WBI6-F1
#
_entry.id   AF-A0A8X7WBI6-F1
#
_cell.length_a   1.000
_cell.length_b   1.000
_cell.length_c   1.000
_cell.angle_alpha   90.00
_cell.angle_beta   90.00
_cell.angle_gamma   90.00
#
_symmetry.space_group_name_H-M   'P 1'
#
loop_
_entity.id
_entity.type
_entity.pdbx_description
1 polymer ?
#
loop_
_entity_poly.entity_id
_entity_poly.type
_entity_poly.pdbx_seq_one_letter_code
_entity_poly.pdbx_strand_id
1 'polypeptide(L)'
;MMYTQEPGWYDLLTWMLEHSPKLQVLKLDGKYRIYSDDYHVLGWEWNKPKCVPECLLSHLKTFVWKRYDWKREKEEEVAIYILKNAAGLKNATFSTNPIEPGQLDKLKQRRRTHKKMNNLLKASNACHLVFKFE
;
A
#
# COMPACT_ATOMS: atom_id res chain seq x y z
N MET A 1 -8.83 2.71 -10.03
CA MET A 1 -7.82 3.51 -9.32
C MET A 1 -8.53 4.14 -8.15
N MET A 2 -7.97 4.05 -6.94
CA MET A 2 -8.65 4.48 -5.71
C MET A 2 -7.75 5.44 -4.93
N TYR A 3 -8.35 6.49 -4.36
CA TYR A 3 -7.63 7.48 -3.56
C TYR A 3 -7.57 7.07 -2.08
N THR A 4 -6.40 7.12 -1.45
CA THR A 4 -6.18 6.66 -0.06
C THR A 4 -6.26 7.79 0.97
N GLN A 5 -7.01 8.85 0.66
CA GLN A 5 -7.09 10.08 1.45
C GLN A 5 -8.49 10.34 1.99
N GLU A 6 -9.50 9.74 1.35
CA GLU A 6 -10.88 9.83 1.79
C GLU A 6 -11.08 9.00 3.07
N PRO A 7 -11.81 9.51 4.07
CA PRO A 7 -12.28 8.67 5.17
C PRO A 7 -12.96 7.41 4.63
N GLY A 8 -12.65 6.24 5.20
CA GLY A 8 -13.23 4.97 4.76
C GLY A 8 -12.65 4.38 3.46
N TRP A 9 -11.55 4.92 2.90
CA TRP A 9 -10.91 4.34 1.71
C TRP A 9 -10.53 2.86 1.89
N TYR A 10 -10.28 2.44 3.13
CA TYR A 10 -9.93 1.07 3.49
C TYR A 10 -11.13 0.13 3.51
N ASP A 11 -12.34 0.62 3.86
CA ASP A 11 -13.57 -0.15 3.74
C ASP A 11 -13.90 -0.36 2.25
N LEU A 12 -13.69 0.68 1.43
CA LEU A 12 -13.78 0.56 -0.02
C LEU A 12 -12.74 -0.43 -0.57
N LEU A 13 -11.50 -0.41 -0.06
CA LEU A 13 -10.48 -1.39 -0.44
C LEU A 13 -10.94 -2.82 -0.12
N THR A 14 -11.36 -3.06 1.13
CA THR A 14 -11.85 -4.37 1.58
C THR A 14 -13.00 -4.84 0.70
N TRP A 15 -13.99 -3.98 0.46
CA TRP A 15 -15.12 -4.28 -0.40
C TRP A 15 -14.69 -4.61 -1.83
N MET A 16 -13.78 -3.83 -2.42
CA MET A 16 -13.26 -4.08 -3.77
C MET A 16 -12.53 -5.42 -3.86
N LEU A 17 -11.70 -5.75 -2.87
CA LEU A 17 -10.97 -7.02 -2.87
C LEU A 17 -11.92 -8.21 -2.77
N GLU A 18 -12.94 -8.13 -1.92
CA GLU A 18 -13.93 -9.20 -1.69
C GLU A 18 -14.88 -9.38 -2.88
N HIS A 19 -15.32 -8.31 -3.52
CA HIS A 19 -16.37 -8.35 -4.56
C HIS A 19 -15.81 -8.33 -5.99
N SER A 20 -14.49 -8.25 -6.17
CA SER A 20 -13.83 -8.28 -7.48
C SER A 20 -12.90 -9.50 -7.62
N PRO A 21 -13.42 -10.74 -7.65
CA PRO A 21 -12.59 -11.96 -7.62
C PRO A 21 -11.58 -12.04 -8.78
N LYS A 22 -11.89 -11.41 -9.92
CA LYS A 22 -11.03 -11.37 -11.12
C LYS A 22 -10.12 -10.13 -11.18
N LEU A 23 -9.98 -9.36 -10.11
CA LEU A 23 -9.16 -8.15 -10.09
C LEU A 23 -7.69 -8.47 -10.39
N GLN A 24 -7.20 -8.02 -11.54
CA GLN A 24 -5.80 -8.25 -11.95
C GLN A 24 -4.87 -7.09 -11.62
N VAL A 25 -5.42 -5.87 -11.51
CA VAL A 25 -4.63 -4.64 -11.33
C VAL A 25 -5.26 -3.79 -10.23
N LEU A 26 -4.53 -3.61 -9.13
CA LEU A 26 -4.90 -2.71 -8.05
C LEU A 26 -4.02 -1.47 -8.11
N LYS A 27 -4.65 -0.29 -8.22
CA LYS A 27 -3.96 1.01 -8.22
C LYS A 27 -4.51 1.87 -7.09
N LEU A 28 -3.67 2.16 -6.11
CA LEU A 28 -3.91 3.08 -5.01
C LEU A 28 -3.16 4.37 -5.26
N ASP A 29 -3.72 5.49 -4.83
CA ASP A 29 -3.11 6.79 -5.02
C ASP A 29 -3.28 7.70 -3.79
N GLY A 30 -2.17 8.14 -3.22
CA GLY A 30 -2.14 9.09 -2.13
C GLY A 30 -2.34 10.54 -2.59
N LYS A 31 -2.27 11.49 -1.65
CA LYS A 31 -2.31 12.94 -1.96
C LYS A 31 -0.92 13.47 -2.32
N TYR A 32 -0.89 14.47 -3.19
CA TYR A 32 0.21 15.42 -3.25
C TYR A 32 0.12 16.30 -1.99
N ARG A 33 1.01 16.09 -1.01
CA ARG A 33 1.05 16.96 0.18
C ARG A 33 1.89 18.17 -0.16
N ILE A 34 1.24 19.30 -0.43
CA ILE A 34 1.92 20.55 -0.78
C ILE A 34 2.18 21.41 0.47
N TYR A 35 1.32 21.36 1.50
CA TYR A 35 1.55 22.09 2.76
C TYR A 35 0.94 21.38 3.98
N SER A 36 1.68 21.43 5.08
CA SER A 36 1.36 21.21 6.51
C SER A 36 0.67 19.90 6.97
N ASP A 37 1.37 19.24 7.89
CA ASP A 37 0.91 18.59 9.13
C ASP A 37 -0.29 17.64 9.12
N ASP A 38 0.00 16.42 9.57
CA ASP A 38 -0.67 15.75 10.70
C ASP A 38 -2.19 15.84 10.79
N TYR A 39 -2.88 15.75 9.65
CA TYR A 39 -4.08 14.94 9.58
C TYR A 39 -3.68 13.46 9.73
N HIS A 40 -3.20 13.14 10.93
CA HIS A 40 -3.41 11.84 11.52
C HIS A 40 -4.93 11.66 11.48
N VAL A 41 -5.41 10.77 10.62
CA VAL A 41 -6.71 10.16 10.85
C VAL A 41 -6.51 9.33 12.12
N LEU A 42 -6.54 10.00 13.28
CA LEU A 42 -6.46 9.39 14.59
C LEU A 42 -7.69 8.49 14.71
N GLY A 43 -7.47 7.22 15.06
CA GLY A 43 -8.57 6.32 15.42
C GLY A 43 -9.21 5.44 14.34
N TRP A 44 -8.73 5.39 13.09
CA TRP A 44 -9.30 4.41 12.13
C TRP A 44 -8.70 3.00 12.28
N GLU A 45 -9.53 1.97 12.41
CA GLU A 45 -9.09 0.58 12.32
C GLU A 45 -9.39 0.05 10.92
N TRP A 46 -8.39 -0.54 10.26
CA TRP A 46 -8.68 -1.23 9.01
C TRP A 46 -9.45 -2.51 9.32
N ASN A 47 -10.69 -2.60 8.83
CA ASN A 47 -11.45 -3.84 8.82
C ASN A 47 -10.83 -4.80 7.78
N LYS A 48 -9.73 -5.44 8.17
CA LYS A 48 -9.03 -6.44 7.37
C LYS A 48 -9.99 -7.58 7.00
N PRO A 49 -9.99 -8.06 5.74
CA PRO A 49 -10.82 -9.19 5.34
C PRO A 49 -10.59 -10.41 6.24
N LYS A 50 -11.69 -11.06 6.68
CA LYS A 50 -11.65 -12.27 7.53
C LYS A 50 -10.98 -13.45 6.85
N CYS A 51 -11.24 -13.59 5.55
CA CYS A 51 -10.61 -14.57 4.66
C CYS A 51 -9.80 -13.82 3.62
N VAL A 52 -8.75 -14.46 3.08
CA VAL A 52 -8.00 -13.88 1.97
C VAL A 52 -8.89 -13.83 0.73
N PRO A 53 -9.15 -12.65 0.14
CA PRO A 53 -9.95 -12.54 -1.06
C PRO A 53 -9.37 -13.32 -2.24
N GLU A 54 -10.25 -13.95 -3.04
CA GLU A 54 -9.87 -14.78 -4.18
C GLU A 54 -8.96 -14.04 -5.16
N CYS A 55 -9.20 -12.73 -5.36
CA CYS A 55 -8.39 -11.93 -6.25
C CYS A 55 -6.92 -11.88 -5.83
N LEU A 56 -6.61 -11.86 -4.53
CA LEU A 56 -5.22 -11.90 -4.06
C LEU A 56 -4.61 -13.29 -4.28
N LEU A 57 -5.36 -14.35 -4.02
CA LEU A 57 -4.85 -15.72 -4.15
C LEU A 57 -4.42 -16.06 -5.59
N SER A 58 -5.15 -15.65 -6.62
CA SER A 58 -4.91 -16.15 -7.98
C SER A 58 -4.81 -15.07 -9.07
N HIS A 59 -5.57 -13.97 -8.95
CA HIS A 59 -5.80 -13.06 -10.08
C HIS A 59 -4.93 -11.80 -10.08
N LEU A 60 -4.60 -11.24 -8.92
CA LEU A 60 -3.89 -9.97 -8.82
C LEU A 60 -2.46 -10.12 -9.36
N LYS A 61 -2.19 -9.47 -10.49
CA LYS A 61 -0.89 -9.50 -11.18
C LYS A 61 -0.08 -8.23 -10.97
N THR A 62 -0.75 -7.09 -10.79
CA THR A 62 -0.09 -5.79 -10.65
C THR A 62 -0.67 -5.01 -9.48
N PHE A 63 0.21 -4.53 -8.61
CA PHE A 63 -0.11 -3.62 -7.53
C PHE A 63 0.70 -2.33 -7.70
N VAL A 64 0.03 -1.19 -7.72
CA VAL A 64 0.67 0.13 -7.76
C VAL A 64 0.11 0.97 -6.63
N TRP A 65 0.99 1.51 -5.80
CA TRP A 65 0.64 2.50 -4.81
C TRP A 65 1.40 3.79 -5.08
N LYS A 66 0.69 4.76 -5.63
CA LYS A 66 1.23 6.08 -5.90
C LYS A 66 1.21 6.98 -4.67
N ARG A 67 2.22 7.84 -4.54
CA ARG A 67 2.32 8.81 -3.45
C ARG A 67 2.12 8.18 -2.07
N TYR A 68 2.68 6.98 -1.89
CA TYR A 68 2.64 6.22 -0.65
C TYR A 68 3.33 6.99 0.47
N ASP A 69 2.62 7.15 1.60
CA ASP A 69 3.13 7.88 2.76
C ASP A 69 3.71 6.91 3.78
N TRP A 70 5.04 6.80 3.76
CA TRP A 70 5.81 5.94 4.66
C TRP A 70 5.59 6.24 6.15
N LYS A 71 5.03 7.40 6.53
CA LYS A 71 4.76 7.74 7.94
C LYS A 71 3.60 6.92 8.54
N ARG A 72 2.70 6.37 7.72
CA ARG A 72 1.44 5.80 8.21
C ARG A 72 1.54 4.29 8.40
N GLU A 73 1.70 3.85 9.65
CA GLU A 73 1.74 2.41 10.02
C GLU A 73 0.58 1.59 9.46
N LYS A 74 -0.60 2.19 9.33
CA LYS A 74 -1.80 1.54 8.78
C LYS A 74 -1.75 1.36 7.26
N GLU A 75 -1.17 2.32 6.52
CA GLU A 75 -0.92 2.11 5.08
C GLU A 75 0.13 1.00 4.88
N GLU A 76 1.10 0.90 5.79
CA GLU A 76 2.06 -0.19 5.83
C GLU A 76 1.40 -1.54 6.10
N GLU A 77 0.43 -1.62 7.00
CA GLU A 77 -0.34 -2.85 7.25
C GLU A 77 -1.05 -3.35 5.99
N VAL A 78 -1.73 -2.45 5.27
CA VAL A 78 -2.41 -2.76 4.01
C VAL A 78 -1.41 -3.25 2.95
N ALA A 79 -0.28 -2.56 2.82
CA ALA A 79 0.75 -2.94 1.86
C ALA A 79 1.34 -4.32 2.17
N ILE A 80 1.65 -4.58 3.45
CA ILE A 80 2.15 -5.89 3.91
C ILE A 80 1.11 -6.98 3.64
N TYR A 81 -0.17 -6.73 3.93
CA TYR A 81 -1.22 -7.70 3.70
C TYR A 81 -1.31 -8.10 2.23
N ILE A 82 -1.35 -7.13 1.32
CA ILE A 82 -1.41 -7.42 -0.12
C ILE A 82 -0.17 -8.23 -0.54
N LEU A 83 1.03 -7.81 -0.17
CA LEU A 83 2.28 -8.51 -0.53
C LEU A 83 2.36 -9.95 0.04
N LYS A 84 1.81 -10.17 1.24
CA LYS A 84 1.80 -11.48 1.91
C LYS A 84 0.73 -12.44 1.40
N ASN A 85 -0.28 -11.94 0.71
CA ASN A 85 -1.42 -12.76 0.28
C ASN A 85 -1.55 -12.87 -1.25
N ALA A 86 -0.94 -11.94 -1.98
CA ALA A 86 -1.04 -11.90 -3.44
C ALA A 86 -0.09 -12.91 -4.11
N ALA A 87 -0.46 -14.19 -4.16
CA ALA A 87 0.40 -15.25 -4.70
C ALA A 87 0.63 -15.12 -6.22
N GLY A 88 -0.34 -14.55 -6.94
CA GLY A 88 -0.25 -14.28 -8.37
C GLY A 88 0.52 -13.01 -8.76
N LEU A 89 1.01 -12.24 -7.78
CA LEU A 89 1.55 -10.90 -8.00
C LEU A 89 2.88 -10.92 -8.76
N LYS A 90 2.93 -10.24 -9.92
CA LYS A 90 4.14 -10.13 -10.75
C LYS A 90 4.89 -8.84 -10.48
N ASN A 91 4.17 -7.74 -10.31
CA ASN A 91 4.75 -6.42 -10.12
C ASN A 91 4.09 -5.70 -8.95
N ALA A 92 4.90 -5.19 -8.04
CA ALA A 92 4.50 -4.27 -6.98
C ALA A 92 5.31 -2.99 -7.11
N THR A 93 4.66 -1.85 -7.30
CA THR A 93 5.33 -0.54 -7.41
C THR A 93 4.82 0.41 -6.35
N PHE A 94 5.73 0.94 -5.55
CA PHE A 94 5.43 2.02 -4.61
C PHE A 94 6.15 3.28 -5.09
N SER A 95 5.44 4.38 -5.31
CA SER A 95 6.05 5.69 -5.51
C SER A 95 5.75 6.61 -4.35
N THR A 96 6.61 7.60 -4.12
CA THR A 96 6.46 8.53 -3.01
C THR A 96 6.81 9.94 -3.45
N ASN A 97 6.17 10.92 -2.79
CA ASN A 97 6.49 12.32 -2.99
C ASN A 97 7.93 12.62 -2.53
N PRO A 98 8.57 13.66 -3.08
CA PRO A 98 9.83 14.17 -2.57
C PRO A 98 9.78 14.38 -1.05
N ILE A 99 10.89 14.10 -0.38
CA ILE A 99 11.05 14.40 1.04
C ILE A 99 11.88 15.67 1.14
N GLU A 100 11.27 16.71 1.70
CA GLU A 100 11.92 18.01 1.83
C GLU A 100 13.11 17.94 2.81
N PRO A 101 14.14 18.78 2.61
CA PRO A 101 15.21 18.96 3.59
C PRO A 101 14.61 19.25 4.99
N GLY A 102 15.14 18.60 6.02
CA GLY A 102 14.66 18.73 7.41
C GLY A 102 13.64 17.66 7.85
N GLN A 103 13.02 16.91 6.92
CA GLN A 103 12.10 15.80 7.27
C GLN A 103 12.85 14.49 7.57
N LEU A 104 13.79 14.51 8.52
CA LEU A 104 14.67 13.37 8.83
C LEU A 104 13.89 12.12 9.29
N ASP A 105 12.81 12.29 10.06
CA ASP A 105 12.03 11.16 10.55
C ASP A 105 11.27 10.46 9.42
N LYS A 106 10.77 11.21 8.44
CA LYS A 106 10.15 10.66 7.24
C LYS A 106 11.17 9.87 6.41
N LEU A 107 12.41 10.35 6.30
CA LEU A 107 13.52 9.62 5.66
C LEU A 107 13.85 8.32 6.40
N LYS A 108 13.98 8.38 7.73
CA LYS A 108 14.24 7.19 8.57
C LYS A 108 13.13 6.17 8.43
N GLN A 109 11.87 6.60 8.50
CA GLN A 109 10.72 5.71 8.38
C GLN A 109 10.64 5.09 6.99
N ARG A 110 10.83 5.87 5.91
CA ARG A 110 10.93 5.34 4.54
C ARG A 110 11.98 4.23 4.44
N ARG A 111 13.18 4.45 4.99
CA ARG A 111 14.26 3.43 4.99
C ARG A 111 13.84 2.17 5.76
N ARG A 112 13.19 2.33 6.93
CA ARG A 112 12.71 1.21 7.75
C ARG A 112 11.66 0.38 7.01
N THR A 113 10.62 1.01 6.50
CA THR A 113 9.54 0.31 5.78
C THR A 113 10.06 -0.31 4.49
N HIS A 114 10.95 0.36 3.74
CA HIS A 114 11.61 -0.22 2.58
C HIS A 114 12.39 -1.50 2.94
N LYS A 115 13.23 -1.46 3.98
CA LYS A 115 13.96 -2.63 4.47
C LYS A 115 13.00 -3.75 4.89
N LYS A 116 11.93 -3.41 5.61
CA LYS A 116 10.91 -4.37 6.04
C LYS A 116 10.24 -5.03 4.84
N MET A 117 9.77 -4.25 3.86
CA MET A 117 9.10 -4.76 2.66
C MET A 117 10.00 -5.62 1.78
N ASN A 118 11.29 -5.30 1.68
CA ASN A 118 12.26 -6.13 0.96
C ASN A 118 12.48 -7.49 1.65
N ASN A 119 12.48 -7.50 2.98
CA ASN A 119 12.68 -8.70 3.78
C ASN A 119 11.38 -9.48 4.05
N LEU A 120 10.23 -9.03 3.53
CA LEU A 120 8.98 -9.77 3.68
C LEU A 120 9.05 -11.10 2.93
N LEU A 121 8.60 -12.16 3.59
CA LEU A 121 8.15 -13.38 2.93
C LEU A 121 6.85 -13.04 2.18
N LYS A 122 6.97 -12.74 0.89
CA LYS A 122 5.86 -12.43 -0.01
C LYS A 122 5.19 -13.75 -0.42
N ALA A 123 3.88 -13.72 -0.69
CA ALA A 123 3.19 -14.90 -1.22
C ALA A 123 3.73 -15.29 -2.61
N SER A 124 4.12 -14.30 -3.41
CA SER A 124 4.70 -14.52 -4.72
C SER A 124 6.22 -14.33 -4.70
N ASN A 125 6.95 -15.42 -4.91
CA ASN A 125 8.41 -15.40 -5.09
C ASN A 125 8.83 -14.71 -6.40
N ALA A 126 7.93 -14.64 -7.38
CA ALA A 126 8.17 -14.00 -8.67
C ALA A 126 7.87 -12.49 -8.68
N CYS A 127 7.35 -11.94 -7.57
CA CYS A 127 6.97 -10.54 -7.53
C CYS A 127 8.20 -9.62 -7.56
N HIS A 128 8.33 -8.84 -8.63
CA HIS A 128 9.27 -7.74 -8.71
C HIS A 128 8.72 -6.55 -7.90
N LEU A 129 9.39 -6.22 -6.80
CA LEU A 129 9.05 -5.08 -5.94
C LEU A 129 9.92 -3.87 -6.30
N VAL A 130 9.30 -2.77 -6.72
CA VAL A 130 9.98 -1.53 -7.16
C VAL A 130 9.56 -0.37 -6.27
N PHE A 131 10.54 0.46 -5.90
CA PHE A 131 10.32 1.75 -5.24
C PHE A 131 10.75 2.88 -6.18
N LYS A 132 9.86 3.83 -6.44
CA LYS A 132 10.07 4.97 -7.35
C LYS A 132 9.92 6.30 -6.61
N PHE A 133 10.53 7.32 -7.19
CA PHE A 133 10.33 8.71 -6.80
C PHE A 133 9.48 9.37 -7.88
N GLU A 134 8.42 10.07 -7.47
CA GLU A 134 7.57 10.88 -8.34
C GLU A 134 7.98 12.36 -8.29
#